data_AF-A0AA41X0Q0-F1
#
_entry.id   AF-A0AA41X0Q0-F1
#
_cell.length_a   1.000
_cell.length_b   1.000
_cell.length_c   1.000
_cell.angle_alpha   90.00
_cell.angle_beta   90.00
_cell.angle_gamma   90.00
#
_symmetry.space_group_name_H-M   'P 1'
#
loop_
_entity.id
_entity.type
_entity.pdbx_description
1 polymer ?
#
loop_
_entity_poly.entity_id
_entity_poly.type
_entity_poly.pdbx_seq_one_letter_code
_entity_poly.pdbx_strand_id
1 'polypeptide(L)' 'AEGSFTVDAASSDGSGNSASVSGSGSIDTIAPLLTVNDPGTGNDNTPTITGSGEVGAVVTVVVTDSLGNTQTIETVVDAD' A
#
# COMPACT_ATOMS: atom_id res chain seq x y z
N ALA A 1 -1.33 4.38 -6.14
CA ALA A 1 -1.12 5.05 -7.45
C ALA A 1 -2.01 6.28 -7.57
N GLU A 2 -1.41 7.47 -7.51
CA GLU A 2 -2.11 8.77 -7.60
C GLU A 2 -2.51 9.12 -9.03
N GLY A 3 -1.99 8.39 -10.02
CA GLY A 3 -2.51 8.48 -11.38
C GLY A 3 -1.55 7.95 -12.44
N SER A 4 -2.09 7.72 -13.63
CA SER A 4 -1.28 7.56 -14.83
C SER A 4 -0.95 8.93 -15.43
N PHE A 5 0.19 9.01 -16.12
CA PHE A 5 0.58 10.18 -16.88
C PHE A 5 1.12 9.78 -18.25
N THR A 6 1.01 10.72 -19.18
CA THR A 6 1.56 10.62 -20.53
C THR A 6 2.44 11.84 -20.78
N VAL A 7 3.57 11.62 -21.45
CA VAL A 7 4.50 12.66 -21.88
C VAL A 7 4.67 12.56 -23.39
N ASP A 8 4.43 13.67 -24.07
CA ASP A 8 4.65 13.80 -25.50
C ASP A 8 5.87 14.69 -25.76
N ALA A 9 6.75 14.23 -26.64
CA ALA A 9 7.88 15.00 -27.13
C ALA A 9 7.78 15.13 -28.65
N ALA A 10 7.95 16.34 -29.15
CA ALA A 10 7.98 16.64 -30.58
C ALA A 10 9.21 17.47 -30.92
N SER A 11 9.79 17.22 -32.09
CA SER A 11 10.90 17.99 -32.64
C SER A 11 10.63 18.31 -34.10
N SER A 12 11.14 19.44 -34.56
CA SER A 12 11.06 19.87 -35.95
C SER A 12 12.39 20.48 -36.40
N ASP A 13 12.83 20.16 -37.62
CA ASP A 13 13.99 20.80 -38.22
C ASP A 13 13.62 22.04 -39.06
N GLY A 14 14.62 22.82 -39.48
CA GLY A 14 14.43 24.02 -40.29
C GLY A 14 13.99 23.75 -41.74
N SER A 15 13.96 22.49 -42.15
CA SER A 15 13.50 22.04 -43.48
C SER A 15 12.02 21.63 -43.48
N GLY A 16 11.35 21.69 -42.32
CA GLY A 16 9.94 21.36 -42.18
C GLY A 16 9.65 19.90 -41.85
N ASN A 17 10.65 19.09 -41.53
CA ASN A 17 10.42 17.72 -41.04
C ASN A 17 10.08 17.76 -39.55
N SER A 18 9.16 16.91 -39.11
CA SER A 18 8.79 16.76 -37.70
C SER A 18 8.79 15.30 -37.27
N ALA A 19 9.15 15.05 -36.02
CA ALA A 19 9.04 13.75 -35.38
C ALA A 19 8.46 13.90 -33.97
N SER A 20 7.61 12.97 -33.57
CA SER A 20 7.00 12.94 -32.23
C SER A 20 7.10 11.55 -31.62
N VAL A 21 7.18 11.50 -30.29
CA VAL A 21 7.18 10.29 -29.47
C VAL A 21 6.36 10.51 -28.20
N SER A 22 5.65 9.48 -27.76
CA SER A 22 4.88 9.47 -26.51
C SER A 22 5.42 8.41 -25.56
N GLY A 23 5.45 8.71 -24.26
CA GLY A 23 5.73 7.76 -23.19
C GLY A 23 4.67 7.85 -22.09
N SER A 24 4.36 6.75 -21.42
CA SER A 24 3.39 6.71 -20.32
C SER A 24 4.03 6.13 -19.06
N GLY A 25 3.48 6.48 -17.90
CA GLY A 25 3.86 5.92 -16.61
C GLY A 25 2.77 6.08 -15.57
N SER A 26 3.06 5.67 -14.34
CA SER A 26 2.23 5.91 -13.16
C SER A 26 3.03 6.63 -12.09
N ILE A 27 2.34 7.44 -11.28
CA ILE A 27 2.87 8.07 -10.08
C ILE A 27 2.26 7.33 -8.90
N ASP A 28 3.12 6.82 -8.03
CA ASP A 28 2.73 6.23 -6.75
C ASP A 28 3.74 6.69 -5.68
N THR A 29 3.32 7.68 -4.92
CA THR A 29 4.12 8.46 -3.96
C THR A 29 3.52 8.36 -2.57
N ILE A 30 2.29 7.85 -2.44
CA ILE A 30 1.66 7.59 -1.16
C ILE A 30 2.13 6.22 -0.70
N ALA A 31 2.90 6.19 0.39
CA ALA A 31 3.22 4.93 1.05
C ALA A 31 1.95 4.31 1.66
N PRO A 32 1.85 2.96 1.73
CA PRO A 32 0.77 2.29 2.44
C PRO A 32 0.68 2.79 3.88
N LEU A 33 -0.52 3.14 4.33
CA LEU A 33 -0.80 3.39 5.73
C LEU A 33 -1.26 2.09 6.39
N LEU A 34 -0.62 1.70 7.49
CA LEU A 34 -1.05 0.61 8.35
C LEU A 34 -1.33 1.15 9.74
N THR A 35 -2.52 0.89 10.26
CA THR A 35 -2.88 1.19 11.64
C THR A 35 -3.33 -0.07 12.36
N VAL A 36 -3.01 -0.14 13.65
CA VAL A 36 -3.53 -1.16 14.57
C VAL A 36 -4.13 -0.42 15.74
N ASN A 37 -5.37 -0.76 16.07
CA ASN A 37 -6.07 -0.17 17.19
C ASN A 37 -5.70 -0.95 18.45
N ASP A 38 -5.48 -0.24 19.55
CA ASP A 38 -5.24 -0.86 20.85
C ASP A 38 -6.45 -1.71 21.26
N PRO A 39 -6.29 -3.03 21.47
CA PRO A 39 -7.37 -3.88 21.95
C PRO A 39 -7.76 -3.59 23.41
N GLY A 40 -7.00 -2.74 24.10
CA GLY A 40 -7.16 -2.39 25.51
C GLY A 40 -6.50 -3.41 26.45
N THR A 41 -6.49 -3.09 27.74
CA THR A 41 -5.99 -3.98 28.79
C THR A 41 -7.12 -4.82 29.37
N GLY A 42 -6.98 -6.14 29.40
CA GLY A 42 -7.97 -7.05 29.98
C GLY A 42 -7.47 -8.49 30.08
N ASN A 43 -8.33 -9.38 30.59
CA ASN A 43 -8.07 -10.82 30.71
C ASN A 43 -8.93 -11.61 29.71
N ASP A 44 -9.05 -11.11 28.49
CA ASP A 44 -9.73 -11.79 27.39
C ASP A 44 -8.73 -12.71 26.68
N ASN A 45 -9.06 -13.98 26.57
CA ASN A 45 -8.23 -14.97 25.87
C ASN A 45 -8.47 -14.96 24.35
N THR A 46 -9.44 -14.18 23.87
CA THR A 46 -9.83 -14.00 22.47
C THR A 46 -9.97 -12.51 22.12
N PRO A 47 -8.92 -11.68 22.30
CA PRO A 47 -9.03 -10.27 22.01
C PRO A 47 -9.32 -10.03 20.52
N THR A 48 -10.20 -9.08 20.23
CA THR A 48 -10.42 -8.63 18.84
C THR A 48 -9.39 -7.56 18.49
N ILE A 49 -8.57 -7.83 17.48
CA ILE A 49 -7.58 -6.89 16.96
C ILE A 49 -8.18 -6.24 15.70
N THR A 50 -8.26 -4.91 15.70
CA THR A 50 -8.77 -4.14 14.56
C THR A 50 -7.70 -3.19 14.06
N GLY A 51 -7.83 -2.75 12.82
CA GLY A 51 -6.86 -1.88 12.16
C GLY A 51 -7.33 -1.51 10.77
N SER A 52 -6.49 -0.79 10.03
CA SER A 52 -6.69 -0.48 8.62
C SER A 52 -5.38 -0.62 7.85
N GLY A 53 -5.47 -0.95 6.57
CA GLY A 53 -4.33 -1.12 5.69
C GLY A 53 -4.70 -0.82 4.24
N GLU A 54 -3.72 -0.84 3.35
CA GLU A 54 -3.96 -0.78 1.91
C GLU A 54 -4.50 -2.13 1.41
N VAL A 55 -5.52 -2.09 0.54
CA VAL A 55 -6.13 -3.29 -0.06
C VAL A 55 -5.06 -4.16 -0.74
N GLY A 56 -5.11 -5.46 -0.49
CA GLY A 56 -4.16 -6.43 -1.02
C GLY A 56 -2.84 -6.50 -0.25
N ALA A 57 -2.61 -5.62 0.74
CA ALA A 57 -1.46 -5.75 1.63
C ALA A 57 -1.60 -6.96 2.55
N VAL A 58 -0.48 -7.65 2.78
CA VAL A 58 -0.38 -8.71 3.78
C VAL A 58 -0.13 -8.08 5.14
N VAL A 59 -0.97 -8.43 6.11
CA VAL A 59 -0.87 -7.98 7.51
C VAL A 59 -0.47 -9.17 8.37
N THR A 60 0.68 -9.06 9.03
CA THR A 60 1.16 -10.02 10.02
C THR A 60 0.97 -9.47 11.43
N VAL A 61 0.19 -10.18 12.26
CA VAL A 61 -0.05 -9.84 13.65
C VAL A 61 0.69 -10.83 14.54
N VAL A 62 1.50 -10.33 15.46
CA VAL A 62 2.23 -11.13 16.45
C VAL A 62 1.67 -10.83 17.83
N VAL A 63 1.06 -11.83 18.45
CA VAL A 63 0.56 -11.76 19.83
C VAL A 63 1.57 -12.43 20.74
N THR A 64 2.07 -11.71 21.74
CA THR A 64 3.04 -12.24 22.72
C THR A 64 2.39 -12.28 24.11
N ASP A 65 2.43 -13.43 24.77
CA ASP A 65 1.92 -13.56 26.14
C ASP A 65 2.93 -13.10 27.20
N SER A 66 2.50 -13.08 28.46
CA SER A 66 3.35 -12.67 29.60
C SER A 66 4.56 -13.58 29.85
N LEU A 67 4.56 -14.79 29.31
CA LEU A 67 5.65 -15.75 29.40
C LEU A 67 6.59 -15.67 28.18
N GLY A 68 6.28 -14.80 27.21
CA GLY A 68 7.05 -14.60 25.98
C GLY A 68 6.68 -15.56 24.85
N ASN A 69 5.62 -16.37 24.97
CA ASN A 69 5.17 -17.21 23.88
C ASN A 69 4.48 -16.36 22.81
N THR A 70 4.78 -16.64 21.55
CA THR A 70 4.27 -15.86 20.40
C THR A 70 3.30 -16.67 19.54
N GLN A 71 2.21 -16.04 19.14
CA GLN A 71 1.28 -16.53 18.12
C GLN A 71 1.33 -15.56 16.93
N THR A 72 1.50 -16.09 15.72
CA THR A 72 1.53 -15.31 14.49
C THR A 72 0.27 -15.56 13.68
N ILE A 73 -0.41 -14.50 13.30
CA ILE A 73 -1.59 -14.51 12.43
C ILE A 73 -1.25 -13.71 11.19
N GLU A 74 -1.65 -14.21 10.03
CA GLU A 74 -1.46 -13.54 8.75
C GLU A 74 -2.82 -13.40 8.06
N THR A 75 -3.08 -12.23 7.52
CA THR A 75 -4.30 -11.93 6.76
C THR A 75 -3.96 -10.99 5.60
N VAL A 76 -4.90 -10.83 4.67
CA VAL A 76 -4.82 -9.84 3.60
C VAL A 76 -5.90 -8.79 3.83
N VAL A 77 -5.60 -7.54 3.53
CA VAL A 77 -6.62 -6.48 3.55
C VAL A 77 -7.54 -6.67 2.35
N ASP A 78 -8.81 -6.97 2.61
CA ASP A 78 -9.81 -7.11 1.56
C ASP A 78 -10.19 -5.77 0.95
N ALA A 79 -10.70 -5.82 -0.29
CA ALA A 79 -11.40 -4.69 -0.87
C ALA A 79 -12.75 -4.50 -0.15
N ASP A 80 -13.14 -3.23 0.03
CA ASP A 80 -14.45 -2.84 0.60
C ASP A 80 -15.64 -3.36 -0.24
#